data_AF-A0A953GI24-F1
#
_entry.id   AF-A0A953GI24-F1
#
_cell.length_a   1.000
_cell.length_b   1.000
_cell.length_c   1.000
_cell.angle_alpha   90.00
_cell.angle_beta   90.00
_cell.angle_gamma   90.00
#
_symmetry.space_group_name_H-M   'P 1'
#
loop_
_entity.id
_entity.type
_entity.pdbx_description
1 polymer ?
#
loop_
_entity_poly.entity_id
_entity_poly.type
_entity_poly.pdbx_seq_one_letter_code
_entity_poly.pdbx_strand_id
1 'polypeptide(L)'
;LFYEEIQKGNAADEALRLAKLRYLETAHPSERDPRFWAGLVLFGEPDGFRMDERTDNRRWLIFPIVLLLSGVMALRFRRRNRRKLF
;
A
#
# COMPACT_ATOMS: atom_id res chain seq x y z
N LEU A 1 4.06 -12.95 -1.90
CA LEU A 1 3.11 -14.05 -1.58
C LEU A 1 2.54 -13.94 -0.15
N PHE A 2 3.28 -14.26 0.92
CA PHE A 2 2.73 -14.24 2.29
C PHE A 2 2.14 -12.89 2.72
N TYR A 3 2.93 -11.81 2.67
CA TYR A 3 2.46 -10.48 3.06
C TYR A 3 1.32 -9.94 2.19
N GLU A 4 1.21 -10.39 0.94
CA GLU A 4 0.06 -10.04 0.10
C GLU A 4 -1.23 -10.68 0.63
N GLU A 5 -1.17 -11.92 1.10
CA GLU A 5 -2.32 -12.60 1.71
C GLU A 5 -2.66 -11.98 3.08
N ILE A 6 -1.67 -11.55 3.87
CA ILE A 6 -1.91 -10.75 5.09
C ILE A 6 -2.61 -9.43 4.76
N GLN A 7 -2.18 -8.72 3.71
CA GLN A 7 -2.81 -7.47 3.28
C GLN A 7 -4.25 -7.64 2.79
N LYS A 8 -4.62 -8.85 2.35
CA LYS A 8 -6.01 -9.19 2.01
C LYS A 8 -6.88 -9.48 3.24
N GLY A 9 -6.30 -9.51 4.43
CA GLY A 9 -7.01 -9.77 5.69
C GLY A 9 -7.07 -11.24 6.09
N ASN A 10 -6.30 -12.13 5.44
CA ASN A 10 -6.20 -13.51 5.89
C ASN A 10 -5.41 -13.60 7.20
N ALA A 11 -5.84 -14.50 8.09
CA ALA A 11 -5.06 -14.87 9.28
C ALA A 11 -3.71 -15.47 8.88
N ALA A 12 -2.72 -15.43 9.78
CA ALA A 12 -1.34 -15.76 9.42
C ALA A 12 -1.17 -17.21 8.94
N ASP A 13 -1.91 -18.15 9.53
CA ASP A 13 -1.96 -19.56 9.13
C ASP A 13 -2.47 -19.75 7.70
N GLU A 14 -3.60 -19.12 7.37
CA GLU A 14 -4.18 -19.19 6.04
C GLU A 14 -3.30 -18.46 5.02
N ALA A 15 -2.74 -17.31 5.40
CA ALA A 15 -1.80 -16.58 4.56
C ALA A 15 -0.54 -17.40 4.23
N LEU A 16 0.01 -18.14 5.20
CA LEU A 16 1.16 -19.02 4.96
C LEU A 16 0.79 -20.19 4.07
N ARG A 17 -0.36 -20.82 4.29
CA ARG A 17 -0.86 -21.92 3.44
C ARG A 17 -1.02 -21.47 1.99
N LEU A 18 -1.74 -20.36 1.77
CA LEU A 18 -1.97 -19.79 0.45
C LEU A 18 -0.67 -19.37 -0.24
N ALA A 19 0.27 -18.79 0.50
CA ALA A 19 1.58 -18.43 -0.04
C ALA A 19 2.39 -19.64 -0.49
N LYS A 20 2.37 -20.74 0.26
CA LYS A 20 3.04 -22.00 -0.12
C LYS A 20 2.42 -22.64 -1.36
N LEU A 21 1.08 -22.65 -1.46
CA LEU A 21 0.40 -23.15 -2.66
C LEU A 21 0.78 -22.32 -3.90
N ARG A 22 0.71 -20.99 -3.78
CA ARG A 22 1.11 -20.10 -4.89
C ARG A 22 2.60 -20.27 -5.24
N TYR A 23 3.46 -20.48 -4.24
CA TYR A 23 4.87 -20.79 -4.49
C TYR A 23 5.03 -22.06 -5.32
N LEU A 24 4.36 -23.16 -4.97
CA LEU A 24 4.45 -24.42 -5.73
C LEU A 24 3.96 -24.27 -7.18
N GLU A 25 2.96 -23.43 -7.41
CA GLU A 25 2.44 -23.13 -8.75
C GLU A 25 3.44 -22.32 -9.58
N THR A 26 4.01 -21.25 -9.00
CA THR A 26 4.81 -20.26 -9.74
C THR A 26 6.31 -20.53 -9.71
N ALA A 27 6.82 -21.33 -8.77
CA ALA A 27 8.25 -21.60 -8.63
C ALA A 27 8.79 -22.41 -9.81
N HIS A 28 10.05 -22.13 -10.14
CA HIS A 28 10.80 -22.91 -11.12
C HIS A 28 10.82 -24.39 -10.70
N PRO A 29 10.76 -25.37 -11.63
CA PRO A 29 10.68 -26.79 -11.27
C PRO A 29 11.76 -27.27 -10.28
N SER A 30 12.97 -26.74 -10.36
CA SER A 30 14.08 -27.08 -9.45
C SER A 30 13.92 -26.55 -8.02
N GLU A 31 12.97 -25.65 -7.79
CA GLU A 31 12.72 -24.98 -6.51
C GLU A 31 11.44 -25.46 -5.83
N ARG A 32 10.66 -26.35 -6.48
CA ARG A 32 9.45 -26.94 -5.88
C ARG A 32 9.76 -27.95 -4.78
N ASP A 33 11.01 -28.39 -4.67
CA ASP A 33 11.45 -29.32 -3.65
C ASP A 33 11.10 -28.83 -2.23
N PRO A 34 10.59 -29.70 -1.35
CA PRO A 34 10.21 -29.33 0.03
C PRO A 34 11.28 -28.57 0.82
N ARG A 35 12.57 -28.76 0.52
CA ARG A 35 13.67 -28.06 1.21
C ARG A 35 13.57 -26.53 1.16
N PHE A 36 12.87 -25.98 0.18
CA PHE A 36 12.75 -24.52 0.00
C PHE A 36 11.58 -23.89 0.77
N TRP A 37 10.54 -24.65 1.09
CA TRP A 37 9.29 -24.09 1.64
C TRP A 37 8.73 -24.84 2.86
N ALA A 38 9.10 -26.11 3.06
CA ALA A 38 8.57 -26.92 4.17
C ALA A 38 9.04 -26.41 5.53
N GLY A 39 10.24 -25.81 5.61
CA GLY A 39 10.78 -25.21 6.83
C GLY A 39 10.09 -23.92 7.28
N LEU A 40 9.25 -23.32 6.43
CA LEU A 40 8.48 -22.13 6.79
C LEU A 40 7.31 -22.55 7.67
N VAL A 41 7.39 -22.28 8.97
CA VAL A 41 6.32 -22.60 9.93
C VAL A 41 5.97 -21.35 10.73
N LEU A 42 4.74 -21.30 11.24
CA LEU A 42 4.29 -20.22 12.11
C LEU A 42 4.53 -20.60 13.56
N PHE A 43 4.87 -19.60 14.36
CA PHE A 43 4.96 -19.71 15.80
C PHE A 43 4.06 -18.66 16.44
N GLY A 44 3.30 -19.04 17.46
CA GLY A 44 2.35 -18.17 18.14
C GLY A 44 0.95 -18.15 17.54
N GLU A 45 0.12 -17.21 17.99
CA GLU A 45 -1.29 -17.10 17.63
C GLU A 45 -1.47 -16.48 16.23
N PRO A 46 -2.20 -17.13 15.30
CA PRO A 46 -2.33 -16.69 13.91
C PRO A 46 -3.20 -15.43 13.73
N ASP A 47 -4.03 -15.07 14.71
CA ASP A 47 -4.97 -13.95 14.64
C ASP A 47 -4.35 -12.58 14.98
N GLY A 48 -3.07 -12.53 15.39
CA GLY A 48 -2.44 -11.33 15.93
C GLY A 48 -2.16 -10.19 14.92
N PHE A 49 -2.22 -10.45 13.60
CA PHE A 49 -1.87 -9.47 12.57
C PHE A 49 -3.05 -9.11 11.68
N ARG A 50 -4.12 -8.56 12.27
CA ARG A 50 -5.09 -7.77 11.48
C ARG A 50 -4.45 -6.43 11.18
N MET A 51 -3.88 -6.29 9.98
CA MET A 51 -3.47 -4.98 9.49
C MET A 51 -4.76 -4.15 9.39
N ASP A 52 -4.87 -3.10 10.20
CA ASP A 52 -5.95 -2.12 10.08
C ASP A 52 -6.10 -1.76 8.60
N GLU A 53 -7.35 -1.74 8.12
CA GLU A 53 -7.67 -1.43 6.73
C GLU A 53 -6.83 -0.23 6.32
N ARG A 54 -5.98 -0.41 5.29
CA ARG A 54 -5.12 0.65 4.78
C ARG A 54 -6.04 1.82 4.47
N THR A 55 -6.07 2.81 5.37
CA THR A 55 -6.78 4.06 5.13
C THR A 55 -6.02 4.70 4.00
N ASP A 56 -6.46 4.45 2.76
CA ASP A 56 -5.95 5.08 1.55
C ASP A 56 -6.39 6.54 1.62
N ASN A 57 -5.73 7.30 2.50
CA ASN A 57 -6.03 8.70 2.76
C ASN A 57 -5.43 9.57 1.66
N ARG A 58 -5.71 9.19 0.40
CA ARG A 58 -5.32 9.89 -0.82
C ARG A 58 -5.87 11.31 -0.86
N ARG A 59 -6.81 11.64 0.03
CA ARG A 59 -7.30 13.01 0.31
C ARG A 59 -6.17 13.97 0.69
N TRP A 60 -5.04 13.50 1.23
CA TRP A 60 -3.90 14.37 1.52
C TRP A 60 -3.26 14.99 0.26
N LEU A 61 -3.43 14.37 -0.92
CA LEU A 61 -2.96 14.93 -2.20
C LEU A 61 -3.75 16.17 -2.66
N ILE A 62 -4.90 16.47 -2.04
CA ILE A 62 -5.72 17.64 -2.39
C ILE A 62 -5.08 18.94 -1.86
N PHE A 63 -4.37 18.89 -0.74
CA PHE A 63 -3.74 20.06 -0.12
C PHE A 63 -2.76 20.82 -1.04
N PRO A 64 -1.78 20.17 -1.72
CA PRO A 64 -0.86 20.89 -2.60
C PRO A 64 -1.56 21.53 -3.81
N ILE A 65 -2.62 20.90 -4.32
CA ILE A 65 -3.42 21.43 -5.44
C ILE A 65 -4.14 22.71 -5.03
N VAL A 66 -4.79 22.71 -3.86
CA VAL A 66 -5.49 23.88 -3.32
C VAL A 66 -4.51 25.02 -2.99
N LEU A 67 -3.34 24.69 -2.45
CA LEU A 67 -2.28 25.66 -2.17
C LEU A 67 -1.78 26.33 -3.46
N LEU A 68 -1.51 25.56 -4.52
CA LEU A 68 -1.09 26.08 -5.82
C LEU A 68 -2.13 27.00 -6.46
N LEU A 69 -3.41 26.58 -6.46
CA LEU A 69 -4.50 27.37 -7.04
C LEU A 69 -4.70 28.69 -6.31
N SER A 70 -4.65 28.69 -4.98
CA SER A 70 -4.78 29.91 -4.19
C SER A 70 -3.61 30.89 -4.43
N GLY A 71 -2.38 30.38 -4.55
CA GLY A 71 -1.20 31.17 -4.90
C GLY A 71 -1.32 31.84 -6.28
N VAL A 72 -1.75 31.09 -7.31
CA VAL A 72 -1.96 31.64 -8.66
C VAL A 72 -3.06 32.70 -8.67
N MET A 73 -4.16 32.46 -7.94
CA MET A 73 -5.27 33.41 -7.83
C MET A 73 -4.82 34.73 -7.18
N ALA A 74 -4.06 34.65 -6.08
CA ALA A 74 -3.52 35.81 -5.38
C ALA A 74 -2.54 36.62 -6.25
N LEU A 75 -1.68 35.95 -7.03
CA LEU A 75 -0.78 36.61 -7.97
C LEU A 75 -1.54 37.34 -9.09
N ARG A 76 -2.61 36.74 -9.64
CA ARG A 76 -3.47 37.41 -10.63
C ARG A 76 -4.18 38.62 -10.04
N PHE A 77 -4.70 38.52 -8.82
CA PHE A 77 -5.35 39.64 -8.13
C PHE A 77 -4.36 40.80 -7.86
N ARG A 78 -3.15 40.52 -7.37
CA ARG A 78 -2.11 41.55 -7.18
C ARG A 78 -1.69 42.22 -8.49
N ARG A 79 -1.62 41.48 -9.61
CA ARG A 79 -1.30 42.06 -10.92
C ARG A 79 -2.43 42.95 -11.46
N ARG A 80 -3.69 42.61 -11.20
CA ARG A 80 -4.85 43.41 -11.64
C ARG A 80 -4.97 44.73 -10.89
N ASN A 81 -4.66 44.75 -9.59
CA ASN A 81 -4.72 45.97 -8.78
C ASN A 81 -3.59 46.97 -9.10
N ARG A 82 -2.40 46.49 -9.51
CA ARG A 82 -1.28 47.38 -9.90
C ARG A 82 -1.46 48.09 -11.25
N ARG A 83 -2.41 47.66 -12.09
CA ARG A 83 -2.73 48.31 -13.38
C ARG A 83 -3.74 49.45 -13.27
N LYS A 84 -4.31 49.69 -12.09
CA LYS A 84 -5.30 50.77 -11.85
C LYS A 84 -4.69 52.01 -11.19
N LEU A 85 -3.36 52.05 -11.04
CA LEU A 85 -2.62 53.09 -10.30
C LEU A 85 -1.63 53.88 -11.19
N PHE A 86 -1.76 53.76 -12.51
CA PHE A 86 -1.13 54.62 -13.51
C PHE A 86 -2.19 55.07 -14.51
#